data_AF-A0A0F9DNJ7-F1
#
_entry.id   AF-A0A0F9DNJ7-F1
#
_cell.length_a   1.000
_cell.length_b   1.000
_cell.length_c   1.000
_cell.angle_alpha   90.00
_cell.angle_beta   90.00
_cell.angle_gamma   90.00
#
_symmetry.space_group_name_H-M   'P 1'
#
loop_
_entity.id
_entity.type
_entity.pdbx_description
1 polymer ?
#
loop_
_entity_poly.entity_id
_entity_poly.type
_entity_poly.pdbx_seq_one_letter_code
_entity_poly.pdbx_strand_id
1 'polypeptide(L)' 'MTRTYVPNIGPLNAKIACIGEGPGEKEERYKIPFHPDAPAGEMLTNV' A
#
# COMPACT_ATOMS: atom_id res chain seq x y z
N MET A 1 -14.30 -15.97 -3.89
CA MET A 1 -13.17 -15.02 -3.73
C MET A 1 -13.59 -13.97 -2.72
N THR A 2 -13.07 -14.04 -1.49
CA THR A 2 -13.13 -12.91 -0.56
C THR A 2 -12.35 -11.79 -1.22
N ARG A 3 -13.02 -10.69 -1.60
CA ARG A 3 -12.33 -9.54 -2.19
C ARG A 3 -11.31 -9.05 -1.18
N THR A 4 -10.04 -9.19 -1.51
CA THR A 4 -8.98 -8.53 -0.79
C THR A 4 -9.21 -7.04 -0.89
N TYR A 5 -9.62 -6.41 0.21
CA TYR A 5 -9.83 -4.97 0.27
C TYR A 5 -8.72 -4.33 1.10
N VAL A 6 -7.90 -3.53 0.43
CA VAL A 6 -6.95 -2.59 1.03
C VAL A 6 -7.34 -1.21 0.49
N PRO A 7 -7.69 -0.23 1.35
CA PRO A 7 -8.15 1.07 0.90
C PRO A 7 -7.00 1.88 0.29
N ASN A 8 -7.32 2.80 -0.62
CA ASN A 8 -6.38 3.82 -1.06
C ASN A 8 -6.12 4.79 0.10
N ILE A 9 -4.86 5.17 0.34
CA ILE A 9 -4.46 6.11 1.39
C ILE A 9 -3.62 7.21 0.77
N GLY A 10 -3.83 8.45 1.20
CA GLY A 10 -3.05 9.60 0.81
C GLY A 10 -3.84 10.89 0.90
N PRO A 11 -3.16 12.05 0.88
CA PRO A 11 -3.84 13.34 0.87
C PRO A 11 -4.50 13.58 -0.50
N LEU A 12 -5.70 14.16 -0.50
CA LEU A 12 -6.47 14.42 -1.74
C LEU A 12 -5.78 15.42 -2.68
N ASN A 13 -4.80 16.17 -2.19
CA ASN A 13 -3.99 17.12 -2.94
C ASN A 13 -2.57 16.59 -3.26
N ALA A 14 -2.34 15.28 -3.14
CA ALA A 14 -1.08 14.66 -3.51
C ALA A 14 -0.69 15.02 -4.95
N LYS A 15 0.59 15.32 -5.16
CA LYS A 15 1.13 15.62 -6.49
C LYS A 15 1.49 14.36 -7.27
N ILE A 16 1.71 13.25 -6.57
CA ILE A 16 2.09 11.97 -7.12
C ILE A 16 1.18 10.90 -6.51
N ALA A 17 0.69 9.99 -7.35
CA ALA A 17 -0.01 8.79 -6.93
C ALA A 17 0.85 7.56 -7.23
N CYS A 18 1.02 6.68 -6.25
CA CYS A 18 1.72 5.42 -6.41
C CYS A 18 0.70 4.29 -6.59
N ILE A 19 0.77 3.57 -7.72
CA ILE A 19 -0.13 2.46 -8.04
C ILE A 19 0.69 1.16 -8.04
N GLY A 20 0.29 0.21 -7.19
CA GLY A 20 0.90 -1.12 -7.12
C GLY A 20 0.17 -2.15 -8.00
N GLU A 21 0.73 -3.36 -8.08
CA GLU A 21 0.10 -4.49 -8.77
C GLU A 21 -1.12 -5.01 -8.02
N GLY A 22 -0.94 -5.36 -6.75
CA GLY A 22 -1.96 -5.89 -5.86
C GLY A 22 -1.44 -5.98 -4.41
N PRO A 23 -2.32 -6.14 -3.43
CA PRO A 23 -1.94 -6.25 -2.02
C PRO A 23 -1.24 -7.58 -1.70
N GLY A 24 -0.20 -7.52 -0.87
CA GLY A 24 0.43 -8.70 -0.26
C GLY A 24 -0.13 -8.97 1.16
N GLU A 25 0.38 -10.01 1.82
CA GLU A 25 -0.10 -10.47 3.13
C GLU A 25 -0.13 -9.35 4.19
N LYS A 26 0.89 -8.47 4.17
CA LYS A 26 1.01 -7.37 5.13
C LYS A 26 -0.03 -6.29 4.87
N GLU A 27 -0.20 -5.86 3.63
CA GLU A 27 -1.22 -4.90 3.22
C GLU A 27 -2.62 -5.44 3.54
N GLU A 28 -2.85 -6.73 3.30
CA GLU A 28 -4.11 -7.40 3.64
C GLU A 28 -4.40 -7.39 5.14
N ARG A 29 -3.38 -7.69 5.96
CA ARG A 29 -3.51 -7.78 7.41
C ARG A 29 -3.73 -6.41 8.05
N TYR A 30 -2.94 -5.42 7.67
CA TYR A 30 -2.89 -4.12 8.32
C TYR A 30 -3.73 -3.05 7.61
N LYS A 31 -4.25 -3.35 6.41
CA LYS A 31 -5.09 -2.43 5.60
C LYS A 31 -4.38 -1.12 5.25
N ILE A 32 -3.06 -1.18 5.08
CA ILE A 32 -2.20 -0.08 4.64
C ILE A 32 -1.53 -0.52 3.34
N PRO A 33 -1.71 0.18 2.21
CA PRO A 33 -1.01 -0.14 0.97
C PRO A 33 0.48 0.19 1.12
N PHE A 34 1.35 -0.60 0.46
CA PHE A 34 2.81 -0.48 0.56
C PHE A 34 3.28 -0.44 2.02
N HIS A 35 2.92 -1.45 2.81
CA HIS A 35 3.21 -1.46 4.24
C HIS A 35 4.74 -1.33 4.47
N PRO A 36 5.22 -0.48 5.39
CA PRO A 36 6.66 -0.20 5.53
C PRO A 36 7.49 -1.45 5.87
N ASP A 37 6.92 -2.41 6.61
CA ASP A 37 7.58 -3.70 6.88
C ASP A 37 7.46 -4.73 5.75
N ALA A 38 6.84 -4.39 4.61
CA ALA A 38 6.81 -5.24 3.42
C ALA A 38 7.95 -4.82 2.48
N PRO A 39 8.64 -5.74 1.77
CA PRO A 39 9.84 -5.38 1.00
C PRO A 39 9.65 -4.23 0.00
N ALA A 40 8.50 -4.21 -0.70
CA ALA A 40 8.18 -3.14 -1.65
C ALA A 40 7.82 -1.82 -0.94
N GLY A 41 7.14 -1.90 0.21
CA GLY A 41 6.80 -0.72 1.00
C GLY A 41 8.01 -0.10 1.68
N GLU A 42 8.92 -0.91 2.22
CA GLU A 42 10.21 -0.48 2.76
C GLU A 42 10.97 0.32 1.70
N MET A 43 11.17 -0.27 0.51
CA MET A 43 11.89 0.39 -0.57
C MET A 43 11.24 1.71 -1.01
N LEU A 44 9.90 1.77 -1.06
CA LEU A 44 9.17 2.97 -1.49
C LEU A 44 9.20 4.09 -0.44
N THR A 45 9.22 3.73 0.85
CA THR A 45 9.08 4.68 1.97
C THR A 45 10.41 5.08 2.62
N ASN A 46 11.51 4.41 2.26
CA ASN A 46 12.84 4.69 2.78
C ASN A 46 13.52 5.86 2.03
N VAL A 47 13.02 7.07 2.30
CA VAL A 47 13.53 8.36 1.79
C VAL A 47 13.89 9.31 2.92
#